data_AF-A0A6I7Q548-F1
#
_entry.id   AF-A0A6I7Q548-F1
#
_cell.length_a   1.000
_cell.length_b   1.000
_cell.length_c   1.000
_cell.angle_alpha   90.00
_cell.angle_beta   90.00
_cell.angle_gamma   90.00
#
_symmetry.space_group_name_H-M   'P 1'
#
loop_
_entity.id
_entity.type
_entity.pdbx_description
1 polymer ?
#
loop_
_entity_poly.entity_id
_entity_poly.type
_entity_poly.pdbx_seq_one_letter_code
_entity_poly.pdbx_strand_id
1 'polypeptide(L)'
;MTDPTPKPGNFTPHAARPAASTKPEATTTDAEMATGNPALARSAGDGETPHPLATNTTQRRPEHGLRRRGSEPAGVAVGTRPTGASTRYVHTGLGVLSYAELAPHLARAAAEVEYRIESGDYDQRAADDLLLHDLQHDLCGALLPEQTGWRRHDVRVGTHTPPPYYQVPVLVRTFARDLDARCVRAGTSGSDLLLELLAFAEGRILSIHPFPDLNGRTTRLFLRLLLRRLDLPALTLVPERAALPDYLAALRAADRLHWQPLMRIWQRRLEASLDELFPAVATDSAGEPPAPSHPTEPR
;
A
#
# COMPACT_ATOMS: atom_id res chain seq x y z
N MET A 1 33.90 -45.19 25.55
CA MET A 1 32.86 -45.72 26.46
C MET A 1 32.42 -44.56 27.34
N THR A 2 31.12 -44.21 27.24
CA THR A 2 30.32 -43.29 28.07
C THR A 2 30.71 -41.81 28.18
N ASP A 3 30.09 -41.05 27.26
CA ASP A 3 29.72 -39.64 27.37
C ASP A 3 28.43 -39.50 28.23
N PRO A 4 28.32 -38.56 29.19
CA PRO A 4 27.06 -38.31 29.88
C PRO A 4 26.30 -37.12 29.26
N THR A 5 25.17 -37.46 28.65
CA THR A 5 24.12 -36.54 28.19
C THR A 5 23.56 -35.66 29.32
N PRO A 6 23.20 -34.38 29.04
CA PRO A 6 22.57 -33.50 30.01
C PRO A 6 21.07 -33.78 30.16
N LYS A 7 20.58 -33.69 31.41
CA LYS A 7 19.19 -33.87 31.83
C LYS A 7 18.26 -32.76 31.28
N PRO A 8 17.01 -33.07 30.91
CA PRO A 8 16.02 -32.05 30.55
C PRO A 8 15.48 -31.33 31.79
N GLY A 9 15.45 -29.99 31.73
CA GLY A 9 14.84 -29.14 32.76
C GLY A 9 13.31 -29.19 32.71
N ASN A 10 12.71 -29.37 33.88
CA ASN A 10 11.27 -29.34 34.12
C ASN A 10 10.68 -27.96 33.81
N PHE A 11 9.80 -27.87 32.80
CA PHE A 11 8.81 -26.80 32.68
C PHE A 11 7.50 -27.27 33.33
N THR A 12 7.17 -26.73 34.49
CA THR A 12 5.84 -26.83 35.10
C THR A 12 4.90 -25.79 34.50
N PRO A 13 3.70 -26.16 33.99
CA PRO A 13 2.69 -25.22 33.52
C PRO A 13 1.79 -24.79 34.69
N HIS A 14 1.70 -23.49 34.97
CA HIS A 14 0.74 -23.00 35.96
C HIS A 14 -0.60 -22.62 35.28
N ALA A 15 -1.57 -23.51 35.53
CA ALA A 15 -3.01 -23.34 35.70
C ALA A 15 -3.78 -22.21 34.98
N ALA A 16 -4.83 -22.64 34.27
CA ALA A 16 -5.91 -21.83 33.73
C ALA A 16 -7.12 -21.72 34.69
N ARG A 17 -7.93 -20.66 34.43
CA ARG A 17 -9.36 -20.42 34.75
C ARG A 17 -9.73 -19.89 36.16
N PRO A 18 -10.90 -19.20 36.34
CA PRO A 18 -12.07 -19.15 35.45
C PRO A 18 -12.69 -17.77 35.14
N ALA A 19 -13.59 -17.82 34.15
CA ALA A 19 -14.52 -16.78 33.73
C ALA A 19 -15.63 -16.55 34.76
N ALA A 20 -16.11 -15.30 34.85
CA ALA A 20 -17.35 -14.94 35.53
C ALA A 20 -18.32 -14.31 34.52
N SER A 21 -19.45 -14.99 34.33
CA SER A 21 -20.68 -14.46 33.75
C SER A 21 -21.46 -13.73 34.84
N THR A 22 -21.97 -12.54 34.56
CA THR A 22 -23.23 -12.05 35.15
C THR A 22 -23.90 -11.06 34.20
N LYS A 23 -25.07 -11.48 33.70
CA LYS A 23 -26.11 -10.68 33.07
C LYS A 23 -27.03 -10.16 34.18
N PRO A 24 -27.76 -9.05 33.97
CA PRO A 24 -29.16 -9.04 34.40
C PRO A 24 -30.11 -8.57 33.29
N GLU A 25 -31.31 -9.17 33.31
CA GLU A 25 -32.53 -8.81 32.61
C GLU A 25 -33.11 -7.49 33.17
N ALA A 26 -33.46 -6.54 32.29
CA ALA A 26 -34.80 -6.24 31.78
C ALA A 26 -35.66 -5.36 32.70
N THR A 27 -36.05 -4.18 32.19
CA THR A 27 -37.39 -3.62 32.44
C THR A 27 -37.78 -2.70 31.30
N THR A 28 -38.98 -2.93 30.80
CA THR A 28 -39.68 -2.24 29.73
C THR A 28 -40.52 -1.11 30.35
N THR A 29 -40.53 0.09 29.76
CA THR A 29 -41.66 1.03 29.85
C THR A 29 -41.69 1.93 28.61
N ASP A 30 -42.73 1.68 27.81
CA ASP A 30 -43.61 2.52 26.98
C ASP A 30 -43.33 4.01 26.66
N ALA A 31 -43.81 4.33 25.44
CA ALA A 31 -44.33 5.62 24.93
C ALA A 31 -43.26 6.72 24.66
N GLU A 32 -43.30 7.51 23.59
CA GLU A 32 -44.44 8.10 22.89
C GLU A 32 -44.01 8.68 21.50
N MET A 33 -44.99 8.89 20.61
CA MET A 33 -44.83 9.49 19.28
C MET A 33 -44.91 11.03 19.33
N ALA A 34 -44.20 11.73 18.43
CA ALA A 34 -44.60 13.02 17.82
C ALA A 34 -43.47 13.54 16.89
N THR A 35 -43.58 13.41 15.55
CA THR A 35 -44.01 14.46 14.58
C THR A 35 -43.06 15.63 14.36
N GLY A 36 -42.70 15.88 13.09
CA GLY A 36 -42.47 17.24 12.56
C GLY A 36 -41.16 17.52 11.81
N ASN A 37 -41.16 17.33 10.49
CA ASN A 37 -40.38 18.11 9.51
C ASN A 37 -41.22 19.40 9.17
N PRO A 38 -40.80 20.49 8.45
CA PRO A 38 -39.64 20.66 7.54
C PRO A 38 -39.02 22.11 7.37
N ALA A 39 -38.15 22.25 6.34
CA ALA A 39 -37.83 23.44 5.48
C ALA A 39 -36.79 24.47 5.98
N LEU A 40 -35.64 24.75 5.30
CA LEU A 40 -35.29 25.31 3.96
C LEU A 40 -35.27 26.86 3.85
N ALA A 41 -34.08 27.44 3.59
CA ALA A 41 -33.76 28.62 2.72
C ALA A 41 -32.23 28.95 2.86
N ARG A 42 -31.35 28.97 1.83
CA ARG A 42 -31.11 29.93 0.70
C ARG A 42 -30.84 31.38 1.18
N SER A 43 -29.86 32.19 0.72
CA SER A 43 -28.96 32.22 -0.47
C SER A 43 -27.86 33.32 -0.34
N ALA A 44 -26.75 33.17 -1.10
CA ALA A 44 -25.93 34.15 -1.87
C ALA A 44 -25.16 35.35 -1.25
N GLY A 45 -23.95 35.62 -1.78
CA GLY A 45 -23.24 36.91 -1.75
C GLY A 45 -21.79 36.84 -2.27
N ASP A 46 -21.55 37.36 -3.49
CA ASP A 46 -20.25 37.55 -4.17
C ASP A 46 -19.42 38.72 -3.60
N GLY A 47 -18.09 38.68 -3.77
CA GLY A 47 -17.17 39.81 -3.55
C GLY A 47 -15.70 39.49 -3.88
N GLU A 48 -15.07 40.32 -4.69
CA GLU A 48 -13.84 40.06 -5.48
C GLU A 48 -12.60 40.90 -5.01
N THR A 49 -11.51 40.22 -4.60
CA THR A 49 -10.03 40.54 -4.70
C THR A 49 -9.38 41.79 -4.02
N PRO A 50 -8.01 41.95 -3.91
CA PRO A 50 -6.85 41.08 -4.27
C PRO A 50 -5.66 40.97 -3.23
N HIS A 51 -4.65 40.15 -3.62
CA HIS A 51 -3.17 40.27 -3.40
C HIS A 51 -2.40 39.32 -2.42
N PRO A 52 -1.08 39.06 -2.63
CA PRO A 52 -0.58 37.76 -3.13
C PRO A 52 0.47 37.07 -2.22
N LEU A 53 0.63 35.75 -2.29
CA LEU A 53 1.88 35.09 -1.88
C LEU A 53 2.19 33.85 -2.74
N ALA A 54 3.49 33.66 -2.95
CA ALA A 54 4.14 32.88 -3.99
C ALA A 54 3.75 31.39 -4.07
N THR A 55 3.57 30.92 -5.29
CA THR A 55 3.34 29.53 -5.66
C THR A 55 4.67 28.79 -5.87
N ASN A 56 4.96 27.82 -5.01
CA ASN A 56 5.79 26.66 -5.35
C ASN A 56 5.00 25.41 -4.96
N THR A 57 4.22 24.89 -5.88
CA THR A 57 3.49 23.63 -5.71
C THR A 57 3.76 22.73 -6.91
N THR A 58 4.57 21.72 -6.67
CA THR A 58 4.74 20.55 -7.54
C THR A 58 3.40 19.82 -7.67
N GLN A 59 3.05 19.50 -8.91
CA GLN A 59 1.78 18.89 -9.32
C GLN A 59 1.52 17.54 -8.63
N ARG A 60 0.51 17.47 -7.76
CA ARG A 60 -0.11 16.20 -7.34
C ARG A 60 -1.05 15.70 -8.44
N ARG A 61 -0.77 14.52 -9.01
CA ARG A 61 -1.64 13.83 -9.99
C ARG A 61 -2.50 12.77 -9.31
N PRO A 62 -3.71 12.47 -9.84
CA PRO A 62 -4.58 11.43 -9.28
C PRO A 62 -4.11 10.02 -9.70
N GLU A 63 -3.81 9.16 -8.72
CA GLU A 63 -3.24 7.82 -8.93
C GLU A 63 -4.31 6.72 -9.02
N HIS A 64 -4.57 6.19 -10.21
CA HIS A 64 -5.45 5.02 -10.38
C HIS A 64 -4.69 3.71 -10.10
N GLY A 65 -5.36 2.72 -9.49
CA GLY A 65 -4.81 1.38 -9.26
C GLY A 65 -4.28 0.76 -10.56
N LEU A 66 -2.97 0.50 -10.62
CA LEU A 66 -2.24 0.09 -11.83
C LEU A 66 -2.69 -1.25 -12.45
N ARG A 67 -3.49 -2.02 -11.71
CA ARG A 67 -4.10 -3.27 -12.17
C ARG A 67 -5.62 -3.12 -12.18
N ARG A 68 -6.16 -2.43 -13.19
CA ARG A 68 -7.60 -2.24 -13.39
C ARG A 68 -8.27 -3.54 -13.83
N ARG A 69 -9.46 -3.80 -13.27
CA ARG A 69 -10.39 -4.90 -13.60
C ARG A 69 -10.66 -4.97 -15.11
N GLY A 70 -10.43 -6.14 -15.72
CA GLY A 70 -10.85 -6.45 -17.08
C GLY A 70 -12.11 -7.31 -17.07
N SER A 71 -13.09 -7.00 -17.91
CA SER A 71 -14.35 -7.75 -18.07
C SER A 71 -14.46 -8.36 -19.47
N GLU A 72 -14.83 -9.66 -19.49
CA GLU A 72 -15.52 -10.47 -20.54
C GLU A 72 -14.72 -11.03 -21.74
N PRO A 73 -15.14 -12.18 -22.38
CA PRO A 73 -16.51 -12.77 -22.51
C PRO A 73 -16.65 -14.28 -22.10
N ALA A 74 -17.77 -15.04 -22.16
CA ALA A 74 -19.13 -14.91 -22.76
C ALA A 74 -20.17 -15.89 -22.10
N GLY A 75 -21.48 -15.57 -22.19
CA GLY A 75 -22.60 -16.51 -21.95
C GLY A 75 -24.03 -15.91 -21.90
N VAL A 76 -24.60 -15.54 -23.07
CA VAL A 76 -26.02 -15.30 -23.48
C VAL A 76 -27.04 -14.74 -22.45
N ALA A 77 -27.43 -13.46 -22.58
CA ALA A 77 -28.79 -12.99 -22.96
C ALA A 77 -29.02 -11.47 -22.73
N VAL A 78 -29.67 -10.84 -23.73
CA VAL A 78 -30.25 -9.48 -23.82
C VAL A 78 -29.28 -8.28 -23.73
N GLY A 79 -29.05 -7.67 -24.89
CA GLY A 79 -28.13 -6.56 -25.06
C GLY A 79 -28.67 -5.19 -24.68
N THR A 80 -27.76 -4.37 -24.17
CA THR A 80 -27.70 -2.93 -24.44
C THR A 80 -26.22 -2.57 -24.51
N ARG A 81 -25.70 -2.30 -25.72
CA ARG A 81 -24.34 -1.78 -25.89
C ARG A 81 -24.27 -0.39 -25.25
N PRO A 82 -23.26 -0.07 -24.41
CA PRO A 82 -22.96 1.32 -24.10
C PRO A 82 -21.97 1.88 -25.12
N THR A 83 -22.44 2.86 -25.88
CA THR A 83 -21.64 3.84 -26.61
C THR A 83 -21.03 4.85 -25.63
N GLY A 84 -19.75 5.20 -25.81
CA GLY A 84 -19.12 6.35 -25.14
C GLY A 84 -18.66 6.08 -23.70
N ALA A 85 -17.66 6.85 -23.24
CA ALA A 85 -17.00 6.70 -21.95
C ALA A 85 -17.99 6.70 -20.77
N SER A 86 -18.43 5.53 -20.33
CA SER A 86 -19.26 5.37 -19.15
C SER A 86 -18.44 5.77 -17.92
N THR A 87 -18.65 6.99 -17.42
CA THR A 87 -18.23 7.38 -16.08
C THR A 87 -18.79 6.35 -15.10
N ARG A 88 -17.91 5.60 -14.44
CA ARG A 88 -18.31 4.62 -13.43
C ARG A 88 -18.65 5.39 -12.16
N TYR A 89 -19.91 5.33 -11.76
CA TYR A 89 -20.38 5.83 -10.47
C TYR A 89 -20.25 4.74 -9.41
N VAL A 90 -19.94 5.16 -8.19
CA VAL A 90 -19.72 4.29 -7.03
C VAL A 90 -20.53 4.83 -5.87
N HIS A 91 -21.23 3.96 -5.15
CA HIS A 91 -21.87 4.33 -3.88
C HIS A 91 -20.79 4.48 -2.81
N THR A 92 -20.75 5.64 -2.16
CA THR A 92 -19.74 5.99 -1.16
C THR A 92 -20.40 6.52 0.11
N GLY A 93 -19.66 6.61 1.21
CA GLY A 93 -20.11 7.29 2.43
C GLY A 93 -20.44 8.79 2.23
N LEU A 94 -20.02 9.38 1.10
CA LEU A 94 -20.29 10.76 0.71
C LEU A 94 -21.42 10.89 -0.34
N GLY A 95 -22.15 9.80 -0.61
CA GLY A 95 -23.13 9.71 -1.68
C GLY A 95 -22.57 9.04 -2.94
N VAL A 96 -23.27 9.18 -4.07
CA VAL A 96 -22.85 8.56 -5.34
C VAL A 96 -21.85 9.48 -6.03
N LEU A 97 -20.63 8.99 -6.23
CA LEU A 97 -19.55 9.74 -6.88
C LEU A 97 -19.06 9.01 -8.12
N SER A 98 -18.69 9.76 -9.16
CA SER A 98 -17.81 9.23 -10.20
C SER A 98 -16.44 8.88 -9.62
N TYR A 99 -15.70 8.01 -10.29
CA TYR A 99 -14.32 7.73 -9.86
C TYR A 99 -13.43 8.99 -9.88
N ALA A 100 -13.67 9.92 -10.80
CA ALA A 100 -12.91 11.17 -10.87
C ALA A 100 -13.13 12.03 -9.63
N GLU A 101 -14.37 12.11 -9.14
CA GLU A 101 -14.72 12.82 -7.90
C GLU A 101 -14.22 12.07 -6.66
N LEU A 102 -14.26 10.74 -6.66
CA LEU A 102 -13.78 9.91 -5.54
C LEU A 102 -12.25 9.92 -5.40
N ALA A 103 -11.50 10.05 -6.50
CA ALA A 103 -10.05 9.90 -6.50
C ALA A 103 -9.31 10.86 -5.55
N PRO A 104 -9.64 12.18 -5.47
CA PRO A 104 -9.09 13.08 -4.46
C PRO A 104 -9.36 12.66 -3.01
N HIS A 105 -10.54 12.12 -2.70
CA HIS A 105 -10.86 11.64 -1.35
C HIS A 105 -10.02 10.43 -0.98
N LEU A 106 -9.88 9.46 -1.89
CA LEU A 106 -9.01 8.31 -1.67
C LEU A 106 -7.54 8.70 -1.57
N ALA A 107 -7.10 9.74 -2.30
CA ALA A 107 -5.73 10.24 -2.21
C ALA A 107 -5.45 10.89 -0.86
N ARG A 108 -6.41 11.64 -0.31
CA ARG A 108 -6.32 12.20 1.05
C ARG A 108 -6.27 11.10 2.11
N ALA A 109 -7.17 10.13 2.04
CA ALA A 109 -7.19 9.00 2.97
C ALA A 109 -5.87 8.21 2.91
N ALA A 110 -5.31 7.98 1.72
CA ALA A 110 -3.98 7.36 1.59
C ALA A 110 -2.88 8.18 2.28
N ALA A 111 -2.87 9.52 2.09
CA ALA A 111 -1.90 10.40 2.73
C ALA A 111 -2.04 10.41 4.26
N GLU A 112 -3.26 10.32 4.79
CA GLU A 112 -3.50 10.19 6.24
C GLU A 112 -2.93 8.87 6.79
N VAL A 113 -3.10 7.75 6.07
CA VAL A 113 -2.48 6.47 6.47
C VAL A 113 -0.96 6.52 6.35
N GLU A 114 -0.42 7.15 5.31
CA GLU A 114 1.03 7.36 5.15
C GLU A 114 1.60 8.15 6.33
N TYR A 115 0.94 9.24 6.75
CA TYR A 115 1.33 10.02 7.92
C TYR A 115 1.32 9.21 9.22
N ARG A 116 0.29 8.38 9.43
CA ARG A 116 0.21 7.47 10.60
C ARG A 116 1.32 6.43 10.60
N ILE A 117 1.67 5.89 9.42
CA ILE A 117 2.83 5.00 9.26
C ILE A 117 4.11 5.74 9.65
N GLU A 118 4.34 6.95 9.13
CA GLU A 118 5.54 7.75 9.44
C GLU A 118 5.63 8.17 10.91
N SER A 119 4.48 8.36 11.56
CA SER A 119 4.39 8.69 13.00
C SER A 119 4.58 7.47 13.91
N GLY A 120 4.61 6.26 13.35
CA GLY A 120 4.86 5.01 14.08
C GLY A 120 3.62 4.34 14.68
N ASP A 121 2.41 4.79 14.31
CA ASP A 121 1.14 4.26 14.84
C ASP A 121 0.99 2.74 14.62
N TYR A 122 1.65 2.21 13.58
CA TYR A 122 1.61 0.80 13.22
C TYR A 122 2.85 0.01 13.66
N ASP A 123 3.87 0.62 14.27
CA ASP A 123 5.19 -0.04 14.47
C ASP A 123 5.08 -1.31 15.33
N GLN A 124 4.21 -1.30 16.35
CA GLN A 124 4.01 -2.43 17.27
C GLN A 124 2.96 -3.45 16.80
N ARG A 125 2.34 -3.24 15.63
CA ARG A 125 1.33 -4.17 15.11
C ARG A 125 2.00 -5.46 14.61
N ALA A 126 1.47 -6.62 14.97
CA ALA A 126 1.92 -7.88 14.39
C ALA A 126 1.79 -7.86 12.86
N ALA A 127 2.77 -8.44 12.14
CA ALA A 127 2.74 -8.56 10.69
C ALA A 127 1.86 -9.76 10.25
N ASP A 128 0.59 -9.75 10.66
CA ASP A 128 -0.39 -10.82 10.43
C ASP A 128 -1.37 -10.48 9.29
N ASP A 129 -2.39 -11.32 9.09
CA ASP A 129 -3.44 -11.07 8.09
C ASP A 129 -4.33 -9.87 8.45
N LEU A 130 -4.44 -9.52 9.73
CA LEU A 130 -5.23 -8.39 10.19
C LEU A 130 -4.56 -7.06 9.85
N LEU A 131 -3.23 -6.97 9.85
CA LEU A 131 -2.53 -5.75 9.47
C LEU A 131 -2.89 -5.28 8.06
N LEU A 132 -2.94 -6.20 7.08
CA LEU A 132 -3.29 -5.85 5.70
C LEU A 132 -4.76 -5.43 5.58
N HIS A 133 -5.64 -6.10 6.32
CA HIS A 133 -7.05 -5.74 6.43
C HIS A 133 -7.23 -4.34 7.01
N ASP A 134 -6.53 -4.04 8.11
CA ASP A 134 -6.64 -2.76 8.82
C ASP A 134 -6.13 -1.61 7.97
N LEU A 135 -4.99 -1.76 7.29
CA LEU A 135 -4.51 -0.75 6.33
C LEU A 135 -5.52 -0.48 5.21
N GLN A 136 -6.25 -1.50 4.74
CA GLN A 136 -7.29 -1.31 3.72
C GLN A 136 -8.53 -0.61 4.28
N HIS A 137 -8.94 -1.00 5.49
CA HIS A 137 -10.04 -0.37 6.19
C HIS A 137 -9.73 1.10 6.48
N ASP A 138 -8.53 1.39 6.95
CA ASP A 138 -8.05 2.75 7.18
C ASP A 138 -7.98 3.59 5.90
N LEU A 139 -7.58 2.98 4.77
CA LEU A 139 -7.52 3.65 3.47
C LEU A 139 -8.89 4.04 2.91
N CYS A 140 -9.91 3.21 3.10
CA CYS A 140 -11.16 3.39 2.36
C CYS A 140 -12.45 3.07 3.11
N GLY A 141 -12.44 2.59 4.34
CA GLY A 141 -13.62 2.09 5.02
C GLY A 141 -14.70 3.14 5.26
N ALA A 142 -14.30 4.37 5.61
CA ALA A 142 -15.24 5.49 5.71
C ALA A 142 -15.84 5.90 4.36
N LEU A 143 -15.08 5.75 3.26
CA LEU A 143 -15.49 6.18 1.93
C LEU A 143 -16.25 5.08 1.18
N LEU A 144 -15.85 3.82 1.33
CA LEU A 144 -16.28 2.67 0.54
C LEU A 144 -16.53 1.46 1.46
N PRO A 145 -17.51 1.53 2.38
CA PRO A 145 -17.73 0.47 3.37
C PRO A 145 -17.99 -0.89 2.71
N GLU A 146 -18.71 -0.92 1.60
CA GLU A 146 -18.99 -2.16 0.85
C GLU A 146 -17.78 -2.79 0.17
N GLN A 147 -16.68 -2.04 0.01
CA GLN A 147 -15.44 -2.52 -0.57
C GLN A 147 -14.41 -2.93 0.48
N THR A 148 -14.76 -2.88 1.77
CA THR A 148 -13.87 -3.31 2.85
C THR A 148 -13.86 -4.81 3.06
N GLY A 149 -12.72 -5.31 3.53
CA GLY A 149 -12.52 -6.72 3.83
C GLY A 149 -12.26 -7.59 2.60
N TRP A 150 -12.10 -8.89 2.85
CA TRP A 150 -11.77 -9.85 1.80
C TRP A 150 -12.84 -9.90 0.72
N ARG A 151 -12.42 -10.00 -0.55
CA ARG A 151 -13.37 -10.16 -1.65
C ARG A 151 -14.16 -11.45 -1.48
N ARG A 152 -15.43 -11.40 -1.91
CA ARG A 152 -16.40 -12.49 -1.79
C ARG A 152 -16.74 -13.15 -3.13
N HIS A 153 -15.99 -12.80 -4.18
CA HIS A 153 -16.16 -13.31 -5.53
C HIS A 153 -14.81 -13.40 -6.23
N ASP A 154 -14.76 -14.25 -7.26
CA ASP A 154 -13.58 -14.38 -8.10
C ASP A 154 -13.43 -13.17 -9.03
N VAL A 155 -12.18 -12.84 -9.34
CA VAL A 155 -11.83 -11.64 -10.11
C VAL A 155 -10.83 -12.00 -11.20
N ARG A 156 -10.74 -11.14 -12.21
CA ARG A 156 -9.70 -11.18 -13.24
C ARG A 156 -8.93 -9.88 -13.24
N VAL A 157 -7.60 -9.97 -13.23
CA VAL A 157 -6.70 -8.82 -13.07
C VAL A 157 -5.74 -8.78 -14.25
N GLY A 158 -6.08 -8.03 -15.29
CA GLY A 158 -5.41 -8.15 -16.58
C GLY A 158 -5.49 -9.60 -17.09
N THR A 159 -4.34 -10.20 -17.35
CA THR A 159 -4.24 -11.62 -17.74
C THR A 159 -4.14 -12.59 -16.56
N HIS A 160 -3.92 -12.08 -15.34
CA HIS A 160 -3.75 -12.88 -14.13
C HIS A 160 -5.11 -13.28 -13.55
N THR A 161 -5.23 -14.56 -13.16
CA THR A 161 -6.38 -15.08 -12.42
C THR A 161 -5.92 -15.33 -10.98
N PRO A 162 -6.28 -14.46 -10.02
CA PRO A 162 -5.99 -14.71 -8.62
C PRO A 162 -6.65 -16.00 -8.11
N PRO A 163 -6.21 -16.53 -6.95
CA PRO A 163 -6.82 -17.69 -6.31
C PRO A 163 -8.33 -17.52 -6.09
N PRO A 164 -9.11 -18.60 -5.89
CA PRO A 164 -10.52 -18.47 -5.53
C PRO A 164 -10.74 -17.66 -4.25
N TYR A 165 -11.83 -16.88 -4.18
CA TYR A 165 -12.09 -15.94 -3.08
C TYR A 165 -12.09 -16.60 -1.69
N TYR A 166 -12.60 -17.82 -1.59
CA TYR A 166 -12.65 -18.57 -0.33
C TYR A 166 -11.26 -18.98 0.19
N GLN A 167 -10.22 -18.96 -0.66
CA GLN A 167 -8.84 -19.23 -0.26
C GLN A 167 -8.11 -17.98 0.23
N VAL A 168 -8.63 -16.77 -0.04
CA VAL A 168 -7.94 -15.51 0.28
C VAL A 168 -7.52 -15.43 1.75
N PRO A 169 -8.39 -15.69 2.76
CA PRO A 169 -8.00 -15.53 4.15
C PRO A 169 -6.84 -16.44 4.56
N VAL A 170 -6.85 -17.71 4.11
CA VAL A 170 -5.77 -18.64 4.44
C VAL A 170 -4.47 -18.27 3.71
N LEU A 171 -4.55 -17.81 2.47
CA LEU A 171 -3.37 -17.41 1.71
C LEU A 171 -2.72 -16.14 2.25
N VAL A 172 -3.50 -15.18 2.75
CA VAL A 172 -2.96 -13.98 3.43
C VAL A 172 -2.29 -14.35 4.74
N ARG A 173 -2.87 -15.28 5.53
CA ARG A 173 -2.20 -15.82 6.74
C ARG A 173 -0.88 -16.53 6.43
N THR A 174 -0.85 -17.34 5.38
CA THR A 174 0.39 -17.99 4.93
C THR A 174 1.41 -16.96 4.46
N PHE A 175 0.97 -15.95 3.70
CA PHE A 175 1.81 -14.83 3.29
C PHE A 175 2.47 -14.14 4.49
N ALA A 176 1.71 -13.84 5.55
CA ALA A 176 2.23 -13.21 6.76
C ALA A 176 3.34 -14.05 7.43
N ARG A 177 3.15 -15.37 7.54
CA ARG A 177 4.16 -16.28 8.10
C ARG A 177 5.42 -16.38 7.24
N ASP A 178 5.23 -16.47 5.92
CA ASP A 178 6.35 -16.51 4.98
C ASP A 178 7.14 -15.19 5.01
N LEU A 179 6.44 -14.06 5.15
CA LEU A 179 7.06 -12.75 5.28
C LEU A 179 7.92 -12.67 6.54
N ASP A 180 7.39 -13.08 7.69
CA ASP A 180 8.12 -13.11 8.96
C ASP A 180 9.41 -13.95 8.85
N ALA A 181 9.32 -15.17 8.31
CA ALA A 181 10.48 -16.02 8.07
C ALA A 181 11.51 -15.38 7.12
N ARG A 182 11.06 -14.65 6.10
CA ARG A 182 11.93 -13.91 5.17
C ARG A 182 12.58 -12.70 5.83
N CYS A 183 11.87 -11.98 6.70
CA CYS A 183 12.42 -10.87 7.48
C CYS A 183 13.56 -11.33 8.37
N VAL A 184 13.38 -12.43 9.12
CA VAL A 184 14.43 -13.01 9.96
C VAL A 184 15.67 -13.36 9.13
N ARG A 185 15.48 -14.00 7.97
CA ARG A 185 16.60 -14.34 7.06
C ARG A 185 17.30 -13.10 6.53
N ALA A 186 16.56 -12.10 6.04
CA ALA A 186 17.12 -10.87 5.49
C ALA A 186 17.93 -10.08 6.53
N GLY A 187 17.50 -10.02 7.80
CA GLY A 187 18.26 -9.37 8.87
C GLY A 187 19.59 -10.06 9.21
N THR A 188 19.79 -11.30 8.76
CA THR A 188 21.00 -12.10 9.04
C THR A 188 21.89 -12.30 7.81
N SER A 189 21.57 -11.73 6.66
CA SER A 189 22.20 -12.08 5.37
C SER A 189 22.13 -10.95 4.35
N GLY A 190 22.94 -11.04 3.28
CA GLY A 190 23.22 -9.96 2.34
C GLY A 190 22.04 -9.43 1.50
N SER A 191 22.35 -8.43 0.66
CA SER A 191 21.41 -7.62 -0.14
C SER A 191 20.37 -8.43 -0.94
N ASP A 192 20.74 -9.59 -1.48
CA ASP A 192 19.83 -10.39 -2.30
C ASP A 192 18.61 -10.92 -1.53
N LEU A 193 18.77 -11.28 -0.25
CA LEU A 193 17.62 -11.74 0.55
C LEU A 193 16.69 -10.59 0.90
N LEU A 194 17.22 -9.38 1.09
CA LEU A 194 16.41 -8.18 1.25
C LEU A 194 15.61 -7.87 -0.01
N LEU A 195 16.25 -7.94 -1.18
CA LEU A 195 15.57 -7.77 -2.46
C LEU A 195 14.48 -8.83 -2.68
N GLU A 196 14.76 -10.08 -2.33
CA GLU A 196 13.78 -11.18 -2.40
C GLU A 196 12.60 -10.94 -1.45
N LEU A 197 12.85 -10.47 -0.21
CA LEU A 197 11.82 -10.11 0.77
C LEU A 197 10.88 -9.02 0.21
N LEU A 198 11.43 -7.92 -0.31
CA LEU A 198 10.65 -6.81 -0.83
C LEU A 198 9.85 -7.20 -2.08
N ALA A 199 10.46 -7.96 -2.99
CA ALA A 199 9.79 -8.49 -4.17
C ALA A 199 8.67 -9.48 -3.81
N PHE A 200 8.90 -10.35 -2.83
CA PHE A 200 7.89 -11.26 -2.31
C PHE A 200 6.72 -10.48 -1.69
N ALA A 201 6.98 -9.48 -0.85
CA ALA A 201 5.95 -8.65 -0.22
C ALA A 201 5.02 -8.01 -1.26
N GLU A 202 5.59 -7.31 -2.24
CA GLU A 202 4.82 -6.64 -3.29
C GLU A 202 4.10 -7.65 -4.19
N GLY A 203 4.84 -8.61 -4.74
CA GLY A 203 4.34 -9.56 -5.72
C GLY A 203 3.28 -10.48 -5.16
N ARG A 204 3.46 -10.97 -3.92
CA ARG A 204 2.56 -11.97 -3.33
C ARG A 204 1.22 -11.38 -2.95
N ILE A 205 1.17 -10.18 -2.36
CA ILE A 205 -0.10 -9.49 -2.05
C ILE A 205 -0.88 -9.26 -3.34
N LEU A 206 -0.23 -8.74 -4.39
CA LEU A 206 -0.87 -8.44 -5.67
C LEU A 206 -1.33 -9.70 -6.44
N SER A 207 -0.63 -10.82 -6.26
CA SER A 207 -0.99 -12.12 -6.84
C SER A 207 -2.19 -12.75 -6.13
N ILE A 208 -2.28 -12.66 -4.79
CA ILE A 208 -3.44 -13.10 -4.00
C ILE A 208 -4.67 -12.24 -4.32
N HIS A 209 -4.45 -10.93 -4.50
CA HIS A 209 -5.47 -9.93 -4.79
C HIS A 209 -6.64 -9.97 -3.78
N PRO A 210 -6.37 -9.69 -2.49
CA PRO A 210 -7.29 -10.03 -1.41
C PRO A 210 -8.57 -9.19 -1.34
N PHE A 211 -8.58 -7.97 -1.86
CA PHE A 211 -9.69 -7.03 -1.71
C PHE A 211 -10.52 -6.87 -3.00
N PRO A 212 -11.79 -6.40 -2.90
CA PRO A 212 -12.61 -6.09 -4.06
C PRO A 212 -11.98 -5.03 -4.99
N ASP A 213 -11.33 -4.02 -4.43
CA ASP A 213 -10.61 -2.96 -5.14
C ASP A 213 -9.47 -2.42 -4.26
N LEU A 214 -8.70 -1.45 -4.78
CA LEU A 214 -7.62 -0.73 -4.10
C LEU A 214 -6.43 -1.59 -3.66
N ASN A 215 -6.35 -2.85 -4.09
CA ASN A 215 -5.21 -3.76 -3.82
C ASN A 215 -3.85 -3.09 -4.06
N GLY A 216 -3.69 -2.40 -5.19
CA GLY A 216 -2.44 -1.71 -5.49
C GLY A 216 -2.10 -0.56 -4.53
N ARG A 217 -3.10 0.17 -4.01
CA ARG A 217 -2.87 1.25 -3.02
C ARG A 217 -2.59 0.66 -1.64
N THR A 218 -3.36 -0.34 -1.21
CA THR A 218 -3.11 -1.06 0.05
C THR A 218 -1.72 -1.70 0.06
N THR A 219 -1.30 -2.36 -1.03
CA THR A 219 0.06 -2.92 -1.14
C THR A 219 1.12 -1.84 -0.97
N ARG A 220 0.94 -0.63 -1.54
CA ARG A 220 1.91 0.46 -1.36
C ARG A 220 1.97 0.97 0.09
N LEU A 221 0.83 1.07 0.77
CA LEU A 221 0.82 1.41 2.21
C LEU A 221 1.54 0.34 3.02
N PHE A 222 1.26 -0.94 2.76
CA PHE A 222 1.94 -2.06 3.39
C PHE A 222 3.46 -2.02 3.16
N LEU A 223 3.90 -1.77 1.93
CA LEU A 223 5.31 -1.66 1.59
C LEU A 223 5.99 -0.48 2.27
N ARG A 224 5.31 0.67 2.42
CA ARG A 224 5.84 1.80 3.19
C ARG A 224 6.05 1.46 4.66
N LEU A 225 5.08 0.78 5.27
CA LEU A 225 5.23 0.26 6.63
C LEU A 225 6.39 -0.74 6.73
N LEU A 226 6.54 -1.63 5.76
CA LEU A 226 7.64 -2.59 5.72
C LEU A 226 9.00 -1.89 5.59
N LEU A 227 9.14 -0.92 4.69
CA LEU A 227 10.37 -0.13 4.55
C LEU A 227 10.74 0.58 5.85
N ARG A 228 9.75 1.21 6.50
CA ARG A 228 9.95 1.84 7.82
C ARG A 228 10.44 0.84 8.87
N ARG A 229 9.80 -0.32 9.00
CA ARG A 229 10.18 -1.34 9.99
C ARG A 229 11.56 -1.96 9.74
N LEU A 230 12.04 -1.88 8.51
CA LEU A 230 13.38 -2.33 8.11
C LEU A 230 14.42 -1.20 8.15
N ASP A 231 14.05 -0.01 8.64
CA ASP A 231 14.87 1.20 8.63
C ASP A 231 15.45 1.55 7.24
N LEU A 232 14.68 1.28 6.19
CA LEU A 232 15.03 1.60 4.81
C LEU A 232 14.52 2.99 4.40
N PRO A 233 15.21 3.67 3.46
CA PRO A 233 14.77 4.97 2.97
C PRO A 233 13.36 4.90 2.36
N ALA A 234 12.63 6.02 2.43
CA ALA A 234 11.36 6.14 1.74
C ALA A 234 11.58 6.11 0.21
N LEU A 235 10.89 5.22 -0.48
CA LEU A 235 11.07 5.01 -1.93
C LEU A 235 9.82 5.39 -2.73
N THR A 236 10.02 5.80 -3.97
CA THR A 236 8.93 5.94 -4.96
C THR A 236 8.46 4.55 -5.40
N LEU A 237 7.30 4.14 -4.89
CA LEU A 237 6.72 2.81 -5.18
C LEU A 237 5.84 2.79 -6.44
N VAL A 238 5.41 3.95 -6.92
CA VAL A 238 4.62 4.07 -8.15
C VAL A 238 5.58 4.04 -9.35
N PRO A 239 5.43 3.10 -10.29
CA PRO A 239 6.29 3.08 -11.46
C PRO A 239 6.01 4.31 -12.33
N GLU A 240 7.07 4.92 -12.85
CA GLU A 240 6.96 5.93 -13.89
C GLU A 240 6.28 5.36 -15.15
N ARG A 241 5.68 6.24 -15.94
CA ARG A 241 4.93 5.82 -17.14
C ARG A 241 5.80 5.05 -18.14
N ALA A 242 7.07 5.43 -18.29
CA ALA A 242 8.01 4.75 -19.16
C ALA A 242 8.39 3.35 -18.64
N ALA A 243 8.47 3.17 -17.32
CA ALA A 243 8.82 1.90 -16.67
C ALA A 243 7.61 0.97 -16.45
N LEU A 244 6.38 1.44 -16.73
CA LEU A 244 5.17 0.69 -16.49
C LEU A 244 5.11 -0.68 -17.21
N PRO A 245 5.51 -0.81 -18.50
CA PRO A 245 5.49 -2.11 -19.18
C PRO A 245 6.39 -3.15 -18.49
N ASP A 246 7.60 -2.75 -18.10
CA ASP A 246 8.57 -3.61 -17.41
C ASP A 246 8.08 -4.01 -16.02
N TYR A 247 7.49 -3.07 -15.30
CA TYR A 247 6.86 -3.33 -14.00
C TYR A 247 5.72 -4.36 -14.13
N LEU A 248 4.83 -4.21 -15.12
CA LEU A 248 3.76 -5.18 -15.35
C LEU A 248 4.29 -6.54 -15.80
N ALA A 249 5.39 -6.58 -16.56
CA ALA A 249 6.07 -7.83 -16.90
C ALA A 249 6.67 -8.52 -15.67
N ALA A 250 7.29 -7.76 -14.78
CA ALA A 250 7.83 -8.27 -13.53
C ALA A 250 6.73 -8.82 -12.61
N LEU A 251 5.61 -8.10 -12.46
CA LEU A 251 4.49 -8.61 -11.68
C LEU A 251 3.88 -9.88 -12.31
N ARG A 252 3.82 -9.99 -13.64
CA ARG A 252 3.41 -11.24 -14.32
C ARG A 252 4.35 -12.40 -14.02
N ALA A 253 5.64 -12.16 -13.83
CA ALA A 253 6.57 -13.19 -13.40
C ALA A 253 6.35 -13.56 -11.92
N ALA A 254 6.12 -12.56 -11.06
CA ALA A 254 5.79 -12.73 -9.66
C ALA A 254 4.48 -13.52 -9.44
N ASP A 255 3.50 -13.38 -10.34
CA ASP A 255 2.26 -14.19 -10.32
C ASP A 255 2.56 -15.71 -10.45
N ARG A 256 3.74 -16.11 -10.97
CA ARG A 256 4.26 -17.49 -11.04
C ARG A 256 5.36 -17.78 -10.01
N LEU A 257 5.47 -16.98 -8.95
CA LEU A 257 6.51 -17.07 -7.92
C LEU A 257 7.94 -16.85 -8.45
N HIS A 258 8.11 -16.23 -9.61
CA HIS A 258 9.41 -15.87 -10.16
C HIS A 258 9.75 -14.42 -9.78
N TRP A 259 10.47 -14.24 -8.67
CA TRP A 259 10.71 -12.93 -8.06
C TRP A 259 11.77 -12.08 -8.77
N GLN A 260 12.70 -12.72 -9.50
CA GLN A 260 13.91 -12.04 -10.02
C GLN A 260 13.65 -10.78 -10.84
N PRO A 261 12.66 -10.73 -11.74
CA PRO A 261 12.35 -9.49 -12.45
C PRO A 261 11.91 -8.36 -11.53
N LEU A 262 11.18 -8.66 -10.45
CA LEU A 262 10.71 -7.68 -9.48
C LEU A 262 11.82 -7.28 -8.50
N MET A 263 12.72 -8.21 -8.14
CA MET A 263 13.93 -7.92 -7.37
C MET A 263 14.79 -6.87 -8.07
N ARG A 264 14.97 -6.97 -9.40
CA ARG A 264 15.70 -5.94 -10.19
C ARG A 264 15.03 -4.56 -10.17
N ILE A 265 13.71 -4.49 -10.02
CA ILE A 265 13.00 -3.21 -9.86
C ILE A 265 13.28 -2.63 -8.48
N TRP A 266 13.22 -3.46 -7.43
CA TRP A 266 13.56 -3.05 -6.07
C TRP A 266 15.02 -2.59 -5.94
N GLN A 267 15.94 -3.31 -6.58
CA GLN A 267 17.35 -2.93 -6.65
C GLN A 267 17.51 -1.52 -7.21
N ARG A 268 16.94 -1.23 -8.38
CA ARG A 268 17.01 0.10 -9.00
C ARG A 268 16.40 1.20 -8.13
N ARG A 269 15.30 0.91 -7.41
CA ARG A 269 14.68 1.88 -6.49
C ARG A 269 15.62 2.21 -5.33
N LEU A 270 16.28 1.21 -4.76
CA LEU A 270 17.23 1.38 -3.67
C LEU A 270 18.49 2.12 -4.14
N GLU A 271 19.06 1.73 -5.29
CA GLU A 271 20.21 2.40 -5.90
C GLU A 271 19.91 3.88 -6.17
N ALA A 272 18.77 4.20 -6.80
CA ALA A 272 18.36 5.58 -7.04
C ALA A 272 18.21 6.39 -5.74
N SER A 273 17.69 5.78 -4.67
CA SER A 273 17.57 6.47 -3.37
C SER A 273 18.93 6.76 -2.72
N LEU A 274 19.93 5.92 -2.95
CA LEU A 274 21.30 6.16 -2.47
C LEU A 274 21.95 7.30 -3.23
N ASP A 275 21.76 7.36 -4.55
CA ASP A 275 22.25 8.47 -5.39
C ASP A 275 21.62 9.81 -4.99
N GLU A 276 20.35 9.82 -4.59
CA GLU A 276 19.66 11.01 -4.08
C GLU A 276 20.16 11.45 -2.69
N LEU A 277 20.46 10.50 -1.80
CA LEU A 277 20.96 10.78 -0.45
C LEU A 277 22.44 11.18 -0.42
N PHE A 278 23.24 10.62 -1.34
CA PHE A 278 24.67 10.84 -1.46
C PHE A 278 25.01 11.21 -2.91
N PRO A 279 24.62 12.42 -3.37
CA PRO A 279 25.01 12.87 -4.69
C PRO A 279 26.54 12.86 -4.75
N ALA A 280 27.09 12.23 -5.80
CA ALA A 280 28.53 12.23 -6.01
C ALA A 280 29.03 13.68 -5.92
N VAL A 281 29.93 13.95 -4.96
CA VAL A 281 30.60 15.24 -4.89
C VAL A 281 31.33 15.39 -6.21
N ALA A 282 30.85 16.30 -7.05
CA ALA A 282 31.56 16.68 -8.25
C ALA A 282 32.94 17.12 -7.78
N THR A 283 33.97 16.31 -8.06
CA THR A 283 35.35 16.75 -7.95
C THR A 283 35.49 17.85 -8.97
N ASP A 284 35.27 19.08 -8.54
CA ASP A 284 35.68 20.26 -9.28
C ASP A 284 37.21 20.22 -9.27
N SER A 285 37.80 19.49 -10.22
CA SER A 285 39.18 19.68 -10.62
C SER A 285 39.24 21.00 -11.37
N ALA A 286 38.99 22.10 -10.64
CA ALA A 286 39.38 23.42 -11.07
C ALA A 286 40.90 23.37 -11.19
N GLY A 287 41.36 23.30 -12.43
CA GLY A 287 42.76 23.19 -12.78
C GLY A 287 43.59 24.23 -12.05
N GLU A 288 44.70 23.78 -11.51
CA GLU A 288 45.76 24.63 -11.00
C GLU A 288 46.12 25.67 -12.08
N PRO A 289 46.06 26.98 -11.80
CA PRO A 289 46.38 27.99 -12.78
C PRO A 289 47.86 27.86 -13.18
N PRO A 290 48.20 27.96 -14.47
CA PRO A 290 49.59 27.81 -14.91
C PRO A 290 50.47 28.89 -14.28
N ALA A 291 51.62 28.46 -13.75
CA ALA A 291 52.61 29.33 -13.14
C ALA A 291 53.12 30.41 -14.13
N PRO A 292 53.37 31.64 -13.67
CA PRO A 292 53.84 32.72 -14.55
C PRO A 292 55.27 32.43 -15.05
N SER A 293 55.43 32.47 -16.36
CA SER A 293 56.72 32.36 -17.06
C SER A 293 57.58 33.61 -16.80
N HIS A 294 58.77 33.41 -16.21
CA HIS A 294 59.78 34.44 -16.08
C HIS A 294 60.40 34.79 -17.46
N PRO A 295 60.57 36.07 -17.80
CA PRO A 295 61.27 36.47 -19.02
C PRO A 295 62.80 36.32 -18.86
N THR A 296 63.42 35.65 -19.81
CA THR A 296 64.88 35.54 -19.96
C THR A 296 65.46 36.87 -20.43
N GLU A 297 66.37 37.48 -19.66
CA GLU A 297 67.16 38.64 -20.11
C GLU A 297 68.22 38.20 -21.15
N PRO A 298 68.43 38.99 -22.22
CA PRO A 298 69.51 38.75 -23.18
C PRO A 298 70.85 39.33 -22.70
N ARG A 299 71.93 38.64 -23.07
CA ARG A 299 73.34 39.10 -22.94
C ARG A 299 73.70 40.16 -23.97
#